data_AF-A0A964TEV8-F1
#
_entry.id   AF-A0A964TEV8-F1
#
_cell.length_a   1.000
_cell.length_b   1.000
_cell.length_c   1.000
_cell.angle_alpha   90.00
_cell.angle_beta   90.00
_cell.angle_gamma   90.00
#
_symmetry.space_group_name_H-M   'P 1'
#
loop_
_entity.id
_entity.type
_entity.pdbx_description
1 polymer ?
#
loop_
_entity_poly.entity_id
_entity_poly.type
_entity_poly.pdbx_seq_one_letter_code
_entity_poly.pdbx_strand_id
1 'polypeptide(L)'
;MKNLLLSLFLFPLTLLAQYDYEPSSEHPYGLPNPEAPKELLDFAPMIGECNCISELRNPDQTWAEPTNMVWRFKYIMNGMGVQDETLKEDGTYSGSIRQFIPDSTKWYVHYYSHPRASPTLPAWEGGKTEDGNIVLYRESKAPNGMDGYYRLTFYDMDEKGYKWVGEWVDKTESIVFPTWKIDCSGAKVSKNEAHEKEKILEATRNFSTAFINGDYETIANSYTLDAKIFPNNADIISSREAIKAKWMQGAGAKILHHEILPQEIKFFGNYAHDYGYYQGKTERKDGSVVDWKGKYVVVWKKENGNWKMYLDIWNRIQD
;
A
#
# COMPACT_ATOMS: atom_id res chain seq x y z
N MET A 1 6.34 -64.31 -33.85
CA MET A 1 6.86 -63.59 -32.67
C MET A 1 7.16 -62.15 -33.05
N LYS A 2 6.33 -61.20 -32.64
CA LYS A 2 6.67 -59.77 -32.53
C LYS A 2 5.72 -59.17 -31.49
N ASN A 3 6.17 -59.18 -30.24
CA ASN A 3 5.47 -58.53 -29.14
C ASN A 3 5.62 -57.01 -29.33
N LEU A 4 4.50 -56.33 -29.55
CA LEU A 4 4.42 -54.89 -29.57
C LEU A 4 4.39 -54.43 -28.10
N LEU A 5 5.54 -54.00 -27.56
CA LEU A 5 5.59 -53.33 -26.27
C LEU A 5 4.91 -51.97 -26.39
N LEU A 6 3.77 -51.80 -25.72
CA LEU A 6 3.10 -50.52 -25.55
C LEU A 6 3.80 -49.77 -24.41
N SER A 7 4.71 -48.85 -24.75
CA SER A 7 5.33 -47.96 -23.76
C SER A 7 4.32 -46.88 -23.33
N LEU A 8 3.71 -47.04 -22.15
CA LEU A 8 2.99 -45.95 -21.49
C LEU A 8 3.97 -44.83 -21.13
N PHE A 9 3.90 -43.70 -21.84
CA PHE A 9 4.52 -42.46 -21.42
C PHE A 9 3.74 -41.91 -20.21
N LEU A 10 4.24 -42.16 -19.00
CA LEU A 10 3.86 -41.43 -17.80
C LEU A 10 4.37 -40.00 -17.94
N PHE A 11 3.49 -39.08 -18.36
CA PHE A 11 3.74 -37.65 -18.23
C PHE A 11 3.89 -37.32 -16.74
N PRO A 12 4.96 -36.62 -16.32
CA PRO A 12 5.03 -36.10 -14.97
C PRO A 12 3.97 -35.01 -14.85
N LEU A 13 2.92 -35.27 -14.08
CA LEU A 13 2.04 -34.23 -13.54
C LEU A 13 2.91 -33.33 -12.68
N THR A 14 3.40 -32.23 -13.25
CA THR A 14 3.97 -31.14 -12.46
C THR A 14 2.82 -30.56 -11.64
N LEU A 15 2.70 -31.00 -10.40
CA LEU A 15 1.92 -30.33 -9.36
C LEU A 15 2.52 -28.93 -9.20
N LEU A 16 1.97 -27.97 -9.95
CA LEU A 16 2.17 -26.56 -9.64
C LEU A 16 1.44 -26.33 -8.32
N ALA A 17 2.17 -25.92 -7.28
CA ALA A 17 1.56 -25.46 -6.05
C ALA A 17 0.64 -24.28 -6.39
N GLN A 18 -0.67 -24.45 -6.17
CA GLN A 18 -1.69 -23.43 -6.42
C GLN A 18 -1.75 -22.48 -5.24
N TYR A 19 -1.13 -21.32 -5.39
CA TYR A 19 -1.20 -20.20 -4.43
C TYR A 19 -2.34 -19.23 -4.82
N ASP A 20 -3.50 -19.80 -5.15
CA ASP A 20 -4.63 -19.09 -5.76
C ASP A 20 -5.24 -18.00 -4.86
N TYR A 21 -4.91 -18.03 -3.56
CA TYR A 21 -5.43 -17.11 -2.55
C TYR A 21 -4.37 -16.17 -1.97
N GLU A 22 -3.10 -16.32 -2.38
CA GLU A 22 -2.05 -15.34 -2.05
C GLU A 22 -2.33 -14.00 -2.75
N PRO A 23 -1.82 -12.88 -2.20
CA PRO A 23 -1.88 -11.60 -2.88
C PRO A 23 -1.36 -11.65 -4.31
N SER A 24 -2.12 -11.07 -5.23
CA SER A 24 -1.83 -11.00 -6.66
C SER A 24 -2.16 -9.60 -7.21
N SER A 25 -1.86 -9.36 -8.49
CA SER A 25 -2.24 -8.10 -9.16
C SER A 25 -3.77 -7.87 -9.17
N GLU A 26 -4.56 -8.92 -9.30
CA GLU A 26 -6.03 -8.85 -9.29
C GLU A 26 -6.60 -8.79 -7.86
N HIS A 27 -5.89 -9.40 -6.90
CA HIS A 27 -6.26 -9.48 -5.49
C HIS A 27 -5.09 -9.01 -4.61
N PRO A 28 -4.80 -7.70 -4.53
CA PRO A 28 -3.62 -7.17 -3.84
C PRO A 28 -3.54 -7.47 -2.34
N TYR A 29 -4.64 -7.89 -1.72
CA TYR A 29 -4.71 -8.27 -0.31
C TYR A 29 -5.03 -9.76 -0.11
N GLY A 30 -4.89 -10.56 -1.16
CA GLY A 30 -5.23 -11.99 -1.18
C GLY A 30 -6.73 -12.24 -1.12
N LEU A 31 -7.08 -13.51 -0.99
CA LEU A 31 -8.45 -13.99 -0.85
C LEU A 31 -8.55 -14.94 0.36
N PRO A 32 -9.72 -15.05 1.01
CA PRO A 32 -9.91 -16.08 2.01
C PRO A 32 -9.95 -17.45 1.32
N ASN A 33 -9.22 -18.41 1.85
CA ASN A 33 -9.26 -19.78 1.34
C ASN A 33 -10.61 -20.43 1.71
N PRO A 34 -11.34 -21.06 0.77
CA PRO A 34 -12.60 -21.75 1.04
C PRO A 34 -12.48 -22.89 2.06
N GLU A 35 -11.28 -23.45 2.24
CA GLU A 35 -10.99 -24.50 3.22
C GLU A 35 -10.57 -23.97 4.59
N ALA A 36 -10.36 -22.64 4.73
CA ALA A 36 -10.02 -22.04 6.00
C ALA A 36 -11.20 -22.08 7.00
N PRO A 37 -10.93 -22.03 8.32
CA PRO A 37 -11.96 -21.78 9.32
C PRO A 37 -12.79 -20.54 8.97
N LYS A 38 -14.10 -20.60 9.20
CA LYS A 38 -15.03 -19.50 8.85
C LYS A 38 -14.69 -18.22 9.58
N GLU A 39 -14.12 -18.34 10.77
CA GLU A 39 -13.65 -17.26 11.63
C GLU A 39 -12.60 -16.41 10.94
N LEU A 40 -11.88 -16.92 9.93
CA LEU A 40 -11.01 -16.11 9.06
C LEU A 40 -11.71 -14.83 8.55
N LEU A 41 -13.03 -14.90 8.34
CA LEU A 41 -13.85 -13.77 7.88
C LEU A 41 -14.17 -12.74 8.97
N ASP A 42 -13.83 -12.99 10.24
CA ASP A 42 -13.94 -12.02 11.33
C ASP A 42 -13.16 -10.73 10.99
N PHE A 43 -12.02 -10.88 10.31
CA PHE A 43 -11.19 -9.77 9.88
C PHE A 43 -11.51 -9.23 8.48
N ALA A 44 -12.49 -9.82 7.77
CA ALA A 44 -12.85 -9.39 6.41
C ALA A 44 -13.17 -7.89 6.29
N PRO A 45 -13.86 -7.24 7.26
CA PRO A 45 -14.08 -5.79 7.23
C PRO A 45 -12.80 -4.96 7.29
N MET A 46 -11.66 -5.51 7.70
CA MET A 46 -10.40 -4.76 7.79
C MET A 46 -9.48 -4.99 6.57
N ILE A 47 -9.67 -6.07 5.81
CA ILE A 47 -8.85 -6.41 4.64
C ILE A 47 -8.82 -5.24 3.65
N GLY A 48 -7.61 -4.82 3.28
CA GLY A 48 -7.37 -3.62 2.48
C GLY A 48 -6.42 -2.65 3.17
N GLU A 49 -6.49 -1.38 2.75
CA GLU A 49 -5.80 -0.27 3.40
C GLU A 49 -6.81 0.75 3.91
N CYS A 50 -6.58 1.28 5.11
CA CYS A 50 -7.35 2.37 5.68
C CYS A 50 -6.43 3.51 6.09
N ASN A 51 -6.86 4.74 5.80
CA ASN A 51 -6.27 5.91 6.44
C ASN A 51 -6.84 6.01 7.86
N CYS A 52 -5.94 6.05 8.84
CA CYS A 52 -6.31 6.05 10.24
C CYS A 52 -5.56 7.12 11.01
N ILE A 53 -6.10 7.46 12.17
CA ILE A 53 -5.48 8.34 13.15
C ILE A 53 -5.13 7.49 14.38
N SER A 54 -3.88 7.56 14.83
CA SER A 54 -3.37 6.85 16.01
C SER A 54 -3.07 7.83 17.14
N GLU A 55 -3.59 7.57 18.34
CA GLU A 55 -3.38 8.38 19.53
C GLU A 55 -2.85 7.53 20.68
N LEU A 56 -1.70 7.88 21.24
CA LEU A 56 -1.12 7.24 22.41
C LEU A 56 -1.38 8.08 23.66
N ARG A 57 -1.56 7.40 24.80
CA ARG A 57 -1.68 8.08 26.09
C ARG A 57 -0.29 8.39 26.67
N ASN A 58 -0.10 9.64 27.07
CA ASN A 58 1.12 10.13 27.73
C ASN A 58 1.21 9.65 29.19
N PRO A 59 2.40 9.69 29.80
CA PRO A 59 2.58 9.37 31.23
C PRO A 59 1.74 10.26 32.18
N ASP A 60 1.42 11.49 31.76
CA ASP A 60 0.55 12.42 32.49
C ASP A 60 -0.97 12.16 32.27
N GLN A 61 -1.30 11.07 31.58
CA GLN A 61 -2.65 10.60 31.22
C GLN A 61 -3.38 11.41 30.16
N THR A 62 -2.78 12.47 29.62
CA THR A 62 -3.29 13.17 28.43
C THR A 62 -3.10 12.31 27.17
N TRP A 63 -3.85 12.60 26.10
CA TRP A 63 -3.61 12.01 24.79
C TRP A 63 -2.53 12.82 24.06
N ALA A 64 -1.57 12.13 23.45
CA ALA A 64 -0.60 12.74 22.57
C ALA A 64 -1.26 13.30 21.30
N GLU A 65 -0.55 14.18 20.60
CA GLU A 65 -1.00 14.65 19.29
C GLU A 65 -1.24 13.46 18.35
N PRO A 66 -2.37 13.44 17.62
CA PRO A 66 -2.69 12.32 16.75
C PRO A 66 -1.71 12.20 15.58
N THR A 67 -1.30 10.96 15.28
CA THR A 67 -0.44 10.65 14.13
C THR A 67 -1.25 9.99 13.02
N ASN A 68 -1.18 10.51 11.79
CA ASN A 68 -1.79 9.82 10.65
C ASN A 68 -1.01 8.55 10.32
N MET A 69 -1.73 7.54 9.86
CA MET A 69 -1.14 6.28 9.45
C MET A 69 -1.98 5.58 8.39
N VAL A 70 -1.34 4.71 7.62
CA VAL A 70 -2.04 3.68 6.85
C VAL A 70 -2.04 2.39 7.64
N TRP A 71 -3.20 1.78 7.83
CA TRP A 71 -3.32 0.42 8.36
C TRP A 71 -3.70 -0.53 7.24
N ARG A 72 -2.80 -1.47 6.93
CA ARG A 72 -2.98 -2.48 5.90
C ARG A 72 -3.31 -3.82 6.55
N PHE A 73 -4.33 -4.51 6.04
CA PHE A 73 -4.61 -5.91 6.33
C PHE A 73 -4.64 -6.73 5.03
N LYS A 74 -4.13 -7.96 5.08
CA LYS A 74 -4.17 -8.90 3.97
C LYS A 74 -4.29 -10.34 4.45
N TYR A 75 -4.80 -11.19 3.57
CA TYR A 75 -4.68 -12.63 3.72
C TYR A 75 -3.25 -13.08 3.37
N ILE A 76 -2.77 -14.09 4.09
CA ILE A 76 -1.46 -14.72 3.93
C ILE A 76 -1.60 -16.24 4.04
N MET A 77 -0.52 -16.96 3.77
CA MET A 77 -0.47 -18.43 3.89
C MET A 77 -1.53 -19.09 3.01
N ASN A 78 -1.62 -18.63 1.76
CA ASN A 78 -2.61 -19.01 0.77
C ASN A 78 -4.05 -18.92 1.30
N GLY A 79 -4.38 -17.78 1.93
CA GLY A 79 -5.71 -17.51 2.45
C GLY A 79 -6.04 -18.22 3.77
N MET A 80 -5.05 -18.71 4.52
CA MET A 80 -5.26 -19.42 5.79
C MET A 80 -4.98 -18.57 7.03
N GLY A 81 -4.37 -17.39 6.87
CA GLY A 81 -4.07 -16.47 7.96
C GLY A 81 -4.26 -15.01 7.55
N VAL A 82 -4.13 -14.11 8.53
CA VAL A 82 -4.23 -12.66 8.31
C VAL A 82 -2.95 -12.00 8.80
N GLN A 83 -2.44 -11.05 8.03
CA GLN A 83 -1.38 -10.14 8.46
C GLN A 83 -1.90 -8.72 8.46
N ASP A 84 -1.45 -7.92 9.42
CA ASP A 84 -1.60 -6.47 9.39
C ASP A 84 -0.27 -5.73 9.54
N GLU A 85 -0.23 -4.50 9.03
CA GLU A 85 0.90 -3.58 9.11
C GLU A 85 0.41 -2.14 9.30
N THR A 86 1.04 -1.38 10.20
CA THR A 86 0.80 0.06 10.38
C THR A 86 2.00 0.86 9.87
N LEU A 87 1.72 1.86 9.04
CA LEU A 87 2.69 2.77 8.44
C LEU A 87 2.40 4.19 8.93
N LYS A 88 3.02 4.60 10.05
CA LYS A 88 2.79 5.90 10.66
C LYS A 88 3.74 6.96 10.10
N GLU A 89 3.25 8.20 9.99
CA GLU A 89 4.04 9.34 9.50
C GLU A 89 5.24 9.67 10.39
N ASP A 90 5.19 9.30 11.68
CA ASP A 90 6.28 9.51 12.64
C ASP A 90 7.45 8.51 12.49
N GLY A 91 7.39 7.61 11.51
CA GLY A 91 8.41 6.60 11.22
C GLY A 91 8.38 5.38 12.15
N THR A 92 7.39 5.28 13.04
CA THR A 92 7.13 4.05 13.80
C THR A 92 6.20 3.12 13.02
N TYR A 93 6.55 1.84 13.00
CA TYR A 93 5.79 0.83 12.26
C TYR A 93 5.50 -0.36 13.16
N SER A 94 4.37 -1.02 12.90
CA SER A 94 4.04 -2.25 13.58
C SER A 94 3.42 -3.25 12.61
N GLY A 95 3.37 -4.51 13.01
CA GLY A 95 2.58 -5.49 12.30
C GLY A 95 2.22 -6.66 13.18
N SER A 96 1.28 -7.45 12.70
CA SER A 96 0.81 -8.64 13.40
C SER A 96 0.58 -9.78 12.43
N ILE A 97 0.79 -11.01 12.88
CA ILE A 97 0.35 -12.23 12.20
C ILE A 97 -0.74 -12.88 13.05
N ARG A 98 -1.85 -13.25 12.40
CA ARG A 98 -3.05 -13.80 13.04
C ARG A 98 -3.35 -15.19 12.48
N GLN A 99 -3.53 -16.14 13.39
CA GLN A 99 -3.94 -17.50 13.05
C GLN A 99 -5.09 -17.92 13.96
N PHE A 100 -6.11 -18.54 13.39
CA PHE A 100 -7.21 -19.10 14.16
C PHE A 100 -6.89 -20.56 14.48
N ILE A 101 -7.05 -20.96 15.74
CA ILE A 101 -6.88 -22.35 16.18
C ILE A 101 -8.27 -22.93 16.47
N PRO A 102 -8.78 -23.85 15.62
CA PRO A 102 -10.11 -24.42 15.77
C PRO A 102 -10.34 -25.12 17.11
N ASP A 103 -9.34 -25.85 17.62
CA ASP A 103 -9.45 -26.62 18.86
C ASP A 103 -9.70 -25.74 20.10
N SER A 104 -9.11 -24.55 20.13
CA SER A 104 -9.32 -23.58 21.23
C SER A 104 -10.34 -22.52 20.89
N THR A 105 -10.88 -22.51 19.66
CA THR A 105 -11.80 -21.50 19.12
C THR A 105 -11.29 -20.06 19.31
N LYS A 106 -9.97 -19.88 19.20
CA LYS A 106 -9.29 -18.61 19.49
C LYS A 106 -8.42 -18.17 18.33
N TRP A 107 -8.43 -16.87 18.11
CA TRP A 107 -7.40 -16.14 17.38
C TRP A 107 -6.14 -16.03 18.23
N TYR A 108 -4.98 -16.25 17.61
CA TYR A 108 -3.67 -15.94 18.16
C TYR A 108 -3.01 -14.84 17.31
N VAL A 109 -2.66 -13.73 17.94
CA VAL A 109 -2.13 -12.53 17.28
C VAL A 109 -0.73 -12.23 17.80
N HIS A 110 0.27 -12.40 16.93
CA HIS A 110 1.68 -12.19 17.24
C HIS A 110 2.13 -10.84 16.70
N TYR A 111 2.57 -9.95 17.59
CA TYR A 111 2.90 -8.57 17.25
C TYR A 111 4.41 -8.34 17.12
N TYR A 112 4.81 -7.48 16.19
CA TYR A 112 6.17 -6.98 16.02
C TYR A 112 6.16 -5.47 15.68
N SER A 113 7.32 -4.82 15.82
CA SER A 113 7.42 -3.37 15.63
C SER A 113 8.80 -2.90 15.16
N HIS A 114 8.83 -1.65 14.68
CA HIS A 114 9.99 -0.85 14.34
C HIS A 114 9.87 0.53 15.05
N PRO A 115 10.97 1.11 15.57
CA PRO A 115 12.36 0.66 15.48
C PRO A 115 12.74 -0.44 16.48
N ARG A 116 11.87 -0.74 17.45
CA ARG A 116 12.16 -1.75 18.47
C ARG A 116 11.78 -3.15 17.98
N ALA A 117 12.79 -3.92 17.60
CA ALA A 117 12.62 -5.35 17.30
C ALA A 117 12.11 -6.12 18.53
N SER A 118 11.22 -7.08 18.29
CA SER A 118 10.68 -7.98 19.32
C SER A 118 11.41 -9.32 19.25
N PRO A 119 12.39 -9.61 20.14
CA PRO A 119 13.12 -10.88 20.11
C PRO A 119 12.23 -12.08 20.45
N THR A 120 11.13 -11.84 21.16
CA THR A 120 10.03 -12.77 21.36
C THR A 120 8.75 -12.01 21.06
N LEU A 121 7.97 -12.52 20.11
CA LEU A 121 6.73 -11.86 19.70
C LEU A 121 5.70 -12.00 20.81
N PRO A 122 5.19 -10.91 21.39
CA PRO A 122 4.06 -11.00 22.28
C PRO A 122 2.84 -11.52 21.53
N ALA A 123 2.11 -12.42 22.18
CA ALA A 123 0.91 -13.06 21.64
C ALA A 123 -0.32 -12.63 22.44
N TRP A 124 -1.38 -12.26 21.72
CA TRP A 124 -2.72 -12.11 22.27
C TRP A 124 -3.59 -13.26 21.81
N GLU A 125 -4.53 -13.67 22.66
CA GLU A 125 -5.54 -14.66 22.30
C GLU A 125 -6.96 -14.18 22.60
N GLY A 126 -7.94 -14.60 21.79
CA GLY A 126 -9.33 -14.23 22.00
C GLY A 126 -10.17 -14.52 20.77
N GLY A 127 -11.26 -13.78 20.58
CA GLY A 127 -12.22 -14.09 19.52
C GLY A 127 -13.24 -13.00 19.30
N LYS A 128 -14.14 -13.26 18.36
CA LYS A 128 -15.29 -12.40 18.11
C LYS A 128 -16.37 -12.62 19.18
N THR A 129 -16.89 -11.54 19.73
CA THR A 129 -17.94 -11.52 20.75
C THR A 129 -19.32 -11.41 20.09
N GLU A 130 -20.39 -11.66 20.86
CA GLU A 130 -21.78 -11.66 20.36
C GLU A 130 -22.24 -10.29 19.82
N ASP A 131 -21.69 -9.20 20.37
CA ASP A 131 -21.90 -7.82 19.90
C ASP A 131 -21.12 -7.49 18.62
N GLY A 132 -20.37 -8.45 18.09
CA GLY A 132 -19.62 -8.34 16.84
C GLY A 132 -18.22 -7.76 16.98
N ASN A 133 -17.79 -7.38 18.19
CA ASN A 133 -16.43 -6.92 18.45
C ASN A 133 -15.43 -8.08 18.40
N ILE A 134 -14.14 -7.77 18.19
CA ILE A 134 -13.07 -8.77 18.38
C ILE A 134 -12.27 -8.35 19.60
N VAL A 135 -12.27 -9.20 20.62
CA VAL A 135 -11.61 -8.94 21.90
C VAL A 135 -10.49 -9.95 22.11
N LEU A 136 -9.28 -9.44 22.37
CA LEU A 136 -8.06 -10.23 22.51
C LEU A 136 -7.34 -9.86 23.80
N TYR A 137 -6.81 -10.86 24.50
CA TYR A 137 -6.18 -10.71 25.79
C TYR A 137 -4.74 -11.22 25.77
N ARG A 138 -3.88 -10.53 26.52
CA ARG A 138 -2.55 -11.00 26.87
C ARG A 138 -2.30 -10.68 28.34
N GLU A 139 -1.75 -11.64 29.08
CA GLU A 139 -1.33 -11.44 30.46
C GLU A 139 -0.41 -10.21 30.60
N SER A 140 -0.74 -9.31 31.52
CA SER A 140 0.03 -8.08 31.72
C SER A 140 -0.16 -7.51 33.12
N LYS A 141 0.94 -7.17 33.79
CA LYS A 141 0.90 -6.48 35.09
C LYS A 141 0.88 -4.97 34.89
N ALA A 142 0.11 -4.27 35.72
CA ALA A 142 0.18 -2.81 35.82
C ALA A 142 1.54 -2.36 36.41
N PRO A 143 1.93 -1.08 36.27
CA PRO A 143 3.17 -0.56 36.83
C PRO A 143 3.33 -0.75 38.34
N ASN A 144 2.22 -0.83 39.07
CA ASN A 144 2.19 -1.11 40.52
C ASN A 144 2.26 -2.61 40.86
N GLY A 145 2.41 -3.50 39.88
CA GLY A 145 2.50 -4.94 40.04
C GLY A 145 1.17 -5.69 40.09
N MET A 146 0.02 -4.99 39.99
CA MET A 146 -1.31 -5.62 39.94
C MET A 146 -1.45 -6.50 38.70
N ASP A 147 -1.93 -7.73 38.88
CA ASP A 147 -2.20 -8.65 37.78
C ASP A 147 -3.41 -8.20 36.97
N GLY A 148 -3.32 -8.36 35.65
CA GLY A 148 -4.37 -7.96 34.72
C GLY A 148 -4.10 -8.48 33.32
N TYR A 149 -4.70 -7.80 32.34
CA TYR A 149 -4.54 -8.08 30.93
C TYR A 149 -4.22 -6.80 30.17
N TYR A 150 -3.48 -6.92 29.08
CA TYR A 150 -3.51 -5.94 28.01
C TYR A 150 -4.55 -6.40 27.00
N ARG A 151 -5.72 -5.77 27.01
CA ARG A 151 -6.87 -6.08 26.15
C ARG A 151 -6.80 -5.25 24.88
N LEU A 152 -7.07 -5.90 23.75
CA LEU A 152 -7.27 -5.25 22.46
C LEU A 152 -8.73 -5.45 22.05
N THR A 153 -9.38 -4.38 21.61
CA THR A 153 -10.76 -4.43 21.14
C THR A 153 -10.84 -3.79 19.76
N PHE A 154 -11.29 -4.54 18.76
CA PHE A 154 -11.74 -4.01 17.48
C PHE A 154 -13.27 -3.87 17.51
N TYR A 155 -13.77 -2.72 17.09
CA TYR A 155 -15.19 -2.35 17.17
C TYR A 155 -15.59 -1.41 16.03
N ASP A 156 -16.89 -1.16 15.86
CA ASP A 156 -17.46 -0.38 14.76
C ASP A 156 -16.97 -0.86 13.37
N MET A 157 -16.82 -2.18 13.18
CA MET A 157 -16.20 -2.77 11.99
C MET A 157 -17.20 -2.96 10.85
N ASP A 158 -17.06 -2.17 9.79
CA ASP A 158 -17.86 -2.28 8.58
C ASP A 158 -17.08 -1.91 7.31
N GLU A 159 -17.79 -1.64 6.21
CA GLU A 159 -17.19 -1.23 4.94
C GLU A 159 -16.61 0.20 4.96
N LYS A 160 -17.05 1.06 5.89
CA LYS A 160 -16.63 2.46 6.03
C LYS A 160 -15.37 2.58 6.88
N GLY A 161 -15.15 1.65 7.79
CA GLY A 161 -13.95 1.61 8.62
C GLY A 161 -14.11 0.73 9.84
N TYR A 162 -13.27 1.00 10.83
CA TYR A 162 -13.25 0.33 12.11
C TYR A 162 -12.49 1.17 13.12
N LYS A 163 -12.65 0.85 14.39
CA LYS A 163 -11.87 1.42 15.48
C LYS A 163 -11.19 0.33 16.27
N TRP A 164 -10.11 0.73 16.92
CA TRP A 164 -9.32 -0.15 17.76
C TRP A 164 -8.89 0.57 19.02
N VAL A 165 -8.89 -0.15 20.13
CA VAL A 165 -8.40 0.35 21.41
C VAL A 165 -7.56 -0.72 22.10
N GLY A 166 -6.38 -0.31 22.58
CA GLY A 166 -5.51 -1.08 23.46
C GLY A 166 -5.57 -0.52 24.87
N GLU A 167 -5.82 -1.39 25.83
CA GLU A 167 -6.14 -1.02 27.20
C GLU A 167 -5.50 -2.00 28.19
N TRP A 168 -5.06 -1.50 29.34
CA TRP A 168 -4.83 -2.37 30.49
C TRP A 168 -6.15 -2.53 31.25
N VAL A 169 -6.48 -3.76 31.62
CA VAL A 169 -7.64 -4.08 32.46
C VAL A 169 -7.23 -4.99 33.62
N ASP A 170 -7.88 -4.84 34.76
CA ASP A 170 -7.69 -5.79 35.85
C ASP A 170 -8.39 -7.13 35.53
N LYS A 171 -8.15 -8.17 36.34
CA LYS A 171 -8.72 -9.51 36.11
C LYS A 171 -10.26 -9.56 36.13
N THR A 172 -10.91 -8.60 36.77
CA THR A 172 -12.37 -8.50 36.79
C THR A 172 -12.93 -7.60 35.69
N GLU A 173 -12.05 -6.92 34.95
CA GLU A 173 -12.38 -5.89 33.95
C GLU A 173 -13.21 -4.72 34.52
N SER A 174 -13.19 -4.53 35.85
CA SER A 174 -13.85 -3.39 36.51
C SER A 174 -13.01 -2.11 36.43
N ILE A 175 -11.70 -2.26 36.32
CA ILE A 175 -10.74 -1.19 36.09
C ILE A 175 -10.28 -1.28 34.64
N VAL A 176 -10.60 -0.25 33.85
CA VAL A 176 -10.21 -0.15 32.45
C VAL A 176 -9.36 1.10 32.25
N PHE A 177 -8.15 0.92 31.71
CA PHE A 177 -7.22 2.00 31.45
C PHE A 177 -6.77 2.00 29.99
N PRO A 178 -7.43 2.78 29.11
CA PRO A 178 -7.02 2.90 27.72
C PRO A 178 -5.65 3.56 27.58
N THR A 179 -4.79 2.97 26.76
CA THR A 179 -3.43 3.46 26.52
C THR A 179 -3.16 3.82 25.06
N TRP A 180 -3.94 3.27 24.13
CA TRP A 180 -3.74 3.50 22.70
C TRP A 180 -5.08 3.39 21.96
N LYS A 181 -5.39 4.34 21.09
CA LYS A 181 -6.56 4.34 20.21
C LYS A 181 -6.14 4.48 18.76
N ILE A 182 -6.89 3.82 17.88
CA ILE A 182 -6.78 4.01 16.43
C ILE A 182 -8.20 4.15 15.87
N ASP A 183 -8.42 5.20 15.09
CA ASP A 183 -9.67 5.43 14.37
C ASP A 183 -9.43 5.38 12.87
N CYS A 184 -10.06 4.42 12.19
CA CYS A 184 -9.99 4.21 10.73
C CYS A 184 -11.30 4.56 10.03
N SER A 185 -12.15 5.41 10.63
CA SER A 185 -13.40 5.86 10.00
C SER A 185 -13.19 6.80 8.80
N GLY A 186 -11.94 7.20 8.52
CA GLY A 186 -11.51 8.11 7.44
C GLY A 186 -11.46 7.53 6.01
N ALA A 187 -12.37 6.57 5.71
CA ALA A 187 -12.50 5.82 4.46
C ALA A 187 -11.39 4.80 4.15
N LYS A 188 -11.81 3.56 3.88
CA LYS A 188 -10.97 2.55 3.21
C LYS A 188 -10.39 3.14 1.92
N VAL A 189 -9.09 3.01 1.73
CA VAL A 189 -8.46 3.21 0.42
C VAL A 189 -9.07 2.16 -0.50
N SER A 190 -9.89 2.58 -1.46
CA SER A 190 -10.63 1.63 -2.26
C SER A 190 -9.66 0.74 -3.06
N LYS A 191 -9.99 -0.55 -3.21
CA LYS A 191 -9.23 -1.51 -4.05
C LYS A 191 -8.98 -0.95 -5.46
N ASN A 192 -9.92 -0.13 -5.95
CA ASN A 192 -9.79 0.60 -7.20
C ASN A 192 -8.69 1.66 -7.13
N GLU A 193 -8.66 2.53 -6.13
CA GLU A 193 -7.63 3.59 -6.04
C GLU A 193 -6.19 3.06 -5.95
N ALA A 194 -5.94 1.99 -5.19
CA ALA A 194 -4.61 1.38 -5.12
C ALA A 194 -4.18 0.80 -6.49
N HIS A 195 -5.08 0.08 -7.16
CA HIS A 195 -4.84 -0.46 -8.50
C HIS A 195 -4.65 0.65 -9.54
N GLU A 196 -5.41 1.74 -9.43
CA GLU A 196 -5.33 2.89 -10.33
C GLU A 196 -4.06 3.71 -10.08
N LYS A 197 -3.58 3.78 -8.83
CA LYS A 197 -2.27 4.37 -8.48
C LYS A 197 -1.14 3.59 -9.14
N GLU A 198 -1.16 2.26 -9.08
CA GLU A 198 -0.15 1.44 -9.74
C GLU A 198 -0.14 1.66 -11.26
N LYS A 199 -1.30 1.83 -11.90
CA LYS A 199 -1.36 2.18 -13.34
C LYS A 199 -0.71 3.53 -13.65
N ILE A 200 -0.88 4.54 -12.79
CA ILE A 200 -0.20 5.83 -12.95
C ILE A 200 1.32 5.66 -12.77
N LEU A 201 1.76 4.88 -11.79
CA LEU A 201 3.19 4.59 -11.57
C LEU A 201 3.81 3.83 -12.73
N GLU A 202 3.10 2.85 -13.30
CA GLU A 202 3.52 2.14 -14.50
C GLU A 202 3.61 3.06 -15.72
N ALA A 203 2.59 3.90 -15.95
CA ALA A 203 2.61 4.90 -17.02
C ALA A 203 3.79 5.87 -16.89
N THR A 204 4.11 6.28 -15.66
CA THR A 204 5.24 7.14 -15.31
C THR A 204 6.59 6.46 -15.59
N ARG A 205 6.72 5.17 -15.25
CA ARG A 205 7.90 4.36 -15.58
C ARG A 205 8.07 4.23 -17.10
N ASN A 206 6.99 3.92 -17.81
CA ASN A 206 6.99 3.82 -19.28
C ASN A 206 7.39 5.15 -19.94
N PHE A 207 6.89 6.28 -19.44
CA PHE A 207 7.31 7.60 -19.91
C PHE A 207 8.81 7.82 -19.71
N SER A 208 9.34 7.48 -18.53
CA SER A 208 10.77 7.63 -18.23
C SER A 208 11.65 6.76 -19.11
N THR A 209 11.25 5.51 -19.34
CA THR A 209 11.93 4.60 -20.27
C THR A 209 11.90 5.15 -21.70
N ALA A 210 10.76 5.65 -22.17
CA ALA A 210 10.64 6.26 -23.49
C ALA A 210 11.53 7.52 -23.62
N PHE A 211 11.58 8.36 -22.58
CA PHE A 211 12.46 9.52 -22.53
C PHE A 211 13.94 9.16 -22.60
N ILE A 212 14.36 8.12 -21.87
CA ILE A 212 15.74 7.60 -21.93
C ILE A 212 16.07 7.09 -23.34
N ASN A 213 15.14 6.37 -23.97
CA ASN A 213 15.34 5.76 -25.28
C ASN A 213 15.14 6.72 -26.46
N GLY A 214 14.72 7.96 -26.21
CA GLY A 214 14.36 8.90 -27.27
C GLY A 214 13.14 8.46 -28.10
N ASP A 215 12.24 7.66 -27.51
CA ASP A 215 10.99 7.23 -28.14
C ASP A 215 9.92 8.31 -28.00
N TYR A 216 10.01 9.30 -28.89
CA TYR A 216 9.12 10.45 -28.88
C TYR A 216 7.66 10.11 -29.23
N GLU A 217 7.39 8.98 -29.88
CA GLU A 217 6.01 8.54 -30.12
C GLU A 217 5.38 8.04 -28.84
N THR A 218 6.09 7.21 -28.07
CA THR A 218 5.60 6.73 -26.78
C THR A 218 5.41 7.90 -25.81
N ILE A 219 6.37 8.84 -25.74
CA ILE A 219 6.24 10.08 -24.95
C ILE A 219 4.96 10.83 -25.32
N ALA A 220 4.73 11.08 -26.62
CA ALA A 220 3.56 11.80 -27.08
C ALA A 220 2.25 11.05 -26.75
N ASN A 221 2.27 9.71 -26.80
CA ASN A 221 1.12 8.87 -26.49
C ASN A 221 0.79 8.75 -25.00
N SER A 222 1.74 9.10 -24.12
CA SER A 222 1.51 9.25 -22.67
C SER A 222 0.59 10.45 -22.34
N TYR A 223 0.39 11.38 -23.28
CA TYR A 223 -0.52 12.51 -23.13
C TYR A 223 -1.90 12.22 -23.73
N THR A 224 -2.95 12.77 -23.11
CA THR A 224 -4.31 12.81 -23.67
C THR A 224 -4.36 13.60 -24.97
N LEU A 225 -5.41 13.41 -25.77
CA LEU A 225 -5.55 14.13 -27.05
C LEU A 225 -5.68 15.65 -26.84
N ASP A 226 -6.30 16.06 -25.74
CA ASP A 226 -6.54 17.47 -25.36
C ASP A 226 -5.52 18.02 -24.35
N ALA A 227 -4.39 17.33 -24.19
CA ALA A 227 -3.35 17.68 -23.22
C ALA A 227 -2.70 19.04 -23.47
N LYS A 228 -2.18 19.63 -22.38
CA LYS A 228 -1.41 20.88 -22.39
C LYS A 228 -0.18 20.73 -21.51
N ILE A 229 0.95 21.23 -22.00
CA ILE A 229 2.19 21.30 -21.23
C ILE A 229 2.59 22.75 -21.00
N PHE A 230 3.23 23.01 -19.86
CA PHE A 230 3.59 24.34 -19.38
C PHE A 230 5.10 24.43 -19.16
N PRO A 231 5.91 24.30 -20.22
CA PRO A 231 7.36 24.31 -20.08
C PRO A 231 7.88 25.67 -19.63
N ASN A 232 8.99 25.66 -18.89
CA ASN A 232 9.69 26.89 -18.50
C ASN A 232 10.00 27.80 -19.70
N ASN A 233 9.81 29.11 -19.49
CA ASN A 233 10.15 30.18 -20.45
C ASN A 233 9.50 30.03 -21.83
N ALA A 234 8.32 29.42 -21.91
CA ALA A 234 7.54 29.28 -23.14
C ALA A 234 6.04 29.41 -22.84
N ASP A 235 5.27 29.70 -23.89
CA ASP A 235 3.80 29.72 -23.80
C ASP A 235 3.24 28.30 -23.64
N ILE A 236 1.96 28.19 -23.25
CA ILE A 236 1.27 26.91 -23.10
C ILE A 236 1.24 26.19 -24.45
N ILE A 237 1.79 24.98 -24.48
CA ILE A 237 1.80 24.15 -25.68
C ILE A 237 0.61 23.21 -25.63
N SER A 238 -0.21 23.26 -26.68
CA SER A 238 -1.40 22.42 -26.87
C SER A 238 -1.24 21.57 -28.13
N SER A 239 -1.93 20.44 -28.21
CA SER A 239 -1.83 19.37 -29.23
C SER A 239 -0.67 18.40 -29.03
N ARG A 240 -0.92 17.12 -29.34
CA ARG A 240 0.06 16.04 -29.19
C ARG A 240 1.28 16.24 -30.11
N GLU A 241 1.08 16.78 -31.30
CA GLU A 241 2.12 17.06 -32.28
C GLU A 241 3.10 18.12 -31.76
N ALA A 242 2.57 19.21 -31.19
CA ALA A 242 3.39 20.27 -30.61
C ALA A 242 4.09 19.81 -29.32
N ILE A 243 3.42 18.99 -28.50
CA ILE A 243 4.03 18.35 -27.32
C ILE A 243 5.20 17.45 -27.74
N LYS A 244 5.01 16.60 -28.74
CA LYS A 244 6.07 15.76 -29.31
C LYS A 244 7.24 16.61 -29.81
N ALA A 245 6.95 17.65 -30.58
CA ALA A 245 7.98 18.57 -31.09
C ALA A 245 8.76 19.24 -29.94
N LYS A 246 8.10 19.56 -28.83
CA LYS A 246 8.77 20.08 -27.62
C LYS A 246 9.74 19.06 -27.03
N TRP A 247 9.33 17.82 -26.86
CA TRP A 247 10.20 16.74 -26.35
C TRP A 247 11.36 16.43 -27.29
N MET A 248 11.16 16.56 -28.60
CA MET A 248 12.22 16.42 -29.61
C MET A 248 13.27 17.54 -29.59
N GLN A 249 13.06 18.66 -28.88
CA GLN A 249 14.09 19.71 -28.76
C GLN A 249 15.34 19.22 -28.02
N GLY A 250 15.23 18.16 -27.22
CA GLY A 250 16.36 17.46 -26.61
C GLY A 250 17.03 16.40 -27.51
N ALA A 251 16.57 16.24 -28.76
CA ALA A 251 17.06 15.20 -29.65
C ALA A 251 18.57 15.32 -29.91
N GLY A 252 19.26 14.18 -29.79
CA GLY A 252 20.72 14.09 -29.97
C GLY A 252 21.53 14.22 -28.68
N ALA A 253 20.90 14.50 -27.53
CA ALA A 253 21.51 14.29 -26.22
C ALA A 253 21.29 12.85 -25.77
N LYS A 254 22.32 12.21 -25.19
CA LYS A 254 22.19 10.85 -24.65
C LYS A 254 21.73 10.93 -23.20
N ILE A 255 20.48 10.58 -22.97
CA ILE A 255 19.90 10.50 -21.63
C ILE A 255 20.37 9.18 -20.99
N LEU A 256 21.08 9.27 -19.87
CA LEU A 256 21.60 8.10 -19.16
C LEU A 256 20.62 7.60 -18.09
N HIS A 257 19.85 8.52 -17.52
CA HIS A 257 18.90 8.24 -16.47
C HIS A 257 17.80 9.29 -16.46
N HIS A 258 16.59 8.86 -16.16
CA HIS A 258 15.44 9.70 -15.88
C HIS A 258 14.53 8.97 -14.90
N GLU A 259 14.05 9.69 -13.91
CA GLU A 259 13.17 9.18 -12.89
C GLU A 259 12.22 10.28 -12.43
N ILE A 260 10.96 9.88 -12.23
CA ILE A 260 9.90 10.70 -11.66
C ILE A 260 9.57 10.09 -10.31
N LEU A 261 9.54 10.92 -9.27
CA LEU A 261 9.39 10.57 -7.86
C LEU A 261 8.11 11.23 -7.30
N PRO A 262 6.93 10.61 -7.49
CA PRO A 262 5.68 11.09 -6.91
C PRO A 262 5.78 11.20 -5.39
N GLN A 263 5.21 12.28 -4.84
CA GLN A 263 5.05 12.47 -3.39
C GLN A 263 3.60 12.23 -2.98
N GLU A 264 2.64 12.64 -3.81
CA GLU A 264 1.22 12.43 -3.60
C GLU A 264 0.54 12.13 -4.94
N ILE A 265 -0.38 11.18 -4.94
CA ILE A 265 -1.33 10.95 -6.04
C ILE A 265 -2.72 10.90 -5.42
N LYS A 266 -3.64 11.75 -5.87
CA LYS A 266 -5.01 11.80 -5.37
C LYS A 266 -6.02 11.73 -6.51
N PHE A 267 -7.00 10.85 -6.36
CA PHE A 267 -8.04 10.61 -7.36
C PHE A 267 -9.27 11.49 -7.12
N PHE A 268 -9.89 11.90 -8.22
CA PHE A 268 -11.17 12.60 -8.26
C PHE A 268 -11.94 12.18 -9.53
N GLY A 269 -12.59 11.02 -9.44
CA GLY A 269 -13.29 10.40 -10.57
C GLY A 269 -12.34 9.88 -11.65
N ASN A 270 -12.54 10.32 -12.89
CA ASN A 270 -11.67 9.97 -14.03
C ASN A 270 -10.42 10.87 -14.14
N TYR A 271 -10.10 11.60 -13.08
CA TYR A 271 -8.93 12.45 -12.99
C TYR A 271 -8.14 12.12 -11.73
N ALA A 272 -6.86 12.46 -11.74
CA ALA A 272 -6.04 12.47 -10.56
C ALA A 272 -5.05 13.64 -10.63
N HIS A 273 -4.61 14.15 -9.48
CA HIS A 273 -3.44 15.02 -9.42
C HIS A 273 -2.27 14.23 -8.86
N ASP A 274 -1.10 14.62 -9.31
CA ASP A 274 0.18 14.03 -8.95
C ASP A 274 1.20 15.16 -8.84
N TYR A 275 1.95 15.21 -7.76
CA TYR A 275 3.07 16.13 -7.64
C TYR A 275 4.26 15.44 -7.01
N GLY A 276 5.45 15.93 -7.37
CA GLY A 276 6.68 15.41 -6.80
C GLY A 276 7.92 16.00 -7.44
N TYR A 277 8.97 15.19 -7.46
CA TYR A 277 10.27 15.57 -8.00
C TYR A 277 10.61 14.73 -9.22
N TYR A 278 11.45 15.26 -10.09
CA TYR A 278 12.05 14.50 -11.17
C TYR A 278 13.57 14.71 -11.15
N GLN A 279 14.30 13.72 -11.64
CA GLN A 279 15.74 13.79 -11.77
C GLN A 279 16.23 13.02 -12.99
N GLY A 280 17.42 13.38 -13.48
CA GLY A 280 18.02 12.71 -14.61
C GLY A 280 19.47 13.07 -14.84
N LYS A 281 20.08 12.36 -15.79
CA LYS A 281 21.48 12.51 -16.18
C LYS A 281 21.59 12.53 -17.68
N THR A 282 22.36 13.48 -18.21
CA THR A 282 22.58 13.62 -19.66
C THR A 282 24.06 13.65 -19.96
N GLU A 283 24.48 12.84 -20.92
CA GLU A 283 25.81 12.89 -21.54
C GLU A 283 25.77 13.86 -22.74
N ARG A 284 26.64 14.87 -22.70
CA ARG A 284 26.82 15.86 -23.77
C ARG A 284 27.75 15.32 -24.85
N LYS A 285 27.80 16.01 -25.99
CA LYS A 285 28.67 15.64 -27.12
C LYS A 285 30.16 15.61 -26.80
N ASP A 286 30.59 16.35 -25.77
CA ASP A 286 31.97 16.38 -25.27
C ASP A 286 32.28 15.26 -24.27
N GLY A 287 31.32 14.36 -24.00
CA GLY A 287 31.44 13.27 -23.02
C GLY A 287 31.20 13.70 -21.57
N SER A 288 30.96 14.98 -21.30
CA SER A 288 30.62 15.43 -19.94
C SER A 288 29.21 14.98 -19.56
N VAL A 289 29.07 14.51 -18.32
CA VAL A 289 27.78 14.11 -17.74
C VAL A 289 27.28 15.23 -16.83
N VAL A 290 26.02 15.61 -17.00
CA VAL A 290 25.36 16.63 -16.20
C VAL A 290 24.12 16.05 -15.55
N ASP A 291 24.06 16.13 -14.23
CA ASP A 291 22.87 15.84 -13.44
C ASP A 291 21.89 17.03 -13.50
N TRP A 292 20.61 16.71 -13.43
CA TRP A 292 19.55 17.70 -13.36
C TRP A 292 18.38 17.17 -12.54
N LYS A 293 17.68 18.08 -11.87
CA LYS A 293 16.51 17.80 -11.05
C LYS A 293 15.52 18.95 -11.08
N GLY A 294 14.29 18.65 -10.71
CA GLY A 294 13.22 19.64 -10.61
C GLY A 294 12.01 19.09 -9.88
N LYS A 295 10.94 19.86 -9.90
CA LYS A 295 9.64 19.49 -9.35
C LYS A 295 8.56 19.64 -10.42
N TYR A 296 7.47 18.92 -10.24
CA TYR A 296 6.38 18.89 -11.21
C TYR A 296 5.01 18.84 -10.53
N VAL A 297 4.00 19.19 -11.31
CA VAL A 297 2.59 18.87 -11.05
C VAL A 297 2.01 18.32 -12.35
N VAL A 298 1.36 17.16 -12.26
CA VAL A 298 0.64 16.53 -13.35
C VAL A 298 -0.82 16.34 -12.94
N VAL A 299 -1.73 16.72 -13.83
CA VAL A 299 -3.12 16.26 -13.78
C VAL A 299 -3.24 15.10 -14.76
N TRP A 300 -3.58 13.94 -14.23
CA TRP A 300 -3.89 12.73 -14.99
C TRP A 300 -5.38 12.71 -15.36
N LYS A 301 -5.69 12.17 -16.53
CA LYS A 301 -7.04 11.93 -17.03
C LYS A 301 -7.12 10.52 -17.60
N LYS A 302 -8.20 9.81 -17.29
CA LYS A 302 -8.44 8.45 -17.76
C LYS A 302 -9.11 8.46 -19.12
N GLU A 303 -8.47 7.87 -20.12
CA GLU A 303 -8.99 7.68 -21.48
C GLU A 303 -9.01 6.18 -21.81
N ASN A 304 -10.19 5.63 -22.13
CA ASN A 304 -10.36 4.22 -22.50
C ASN A 304 -9.72 3.24 -21.49
N GLY A 305 -9.83 3.54 -20.19
CA GLY A 305 -9.27 2.71 -19.13
C GLY A 305 -7.81 2.99 -18.76
N ASN A 306 -7.09 3.82 -19.53
CA ASN A 306 -5.68 4.12 -19.33
C ASN A 306 -5.47 5.54 -18.79
N TRP A 307 -4.57 5.70 -17.83
CA TRP A 307 -4.18 7.02 -17.34
C TRP A 307 -3.19 7.68 -18.27
N LYS A 308 -3.46 8.94 -18.59
CA LYS A 308 -2.61 9.77 -19.43
C LYS A 308 -2.50 11.17 -18.85
N MET A 309 -1.38 11.83 -19.12
CA MET A 309 -1.14 13.20 -18.68
C MET A 309 -2.08 14.14 -19.45
N TYR A 310 -2.83 14.96 -18.72
CA TYR A 310 -3.74 15.97 -19.26
C TYR A 310 -3.16 17.38 -19.10
N LEU A 311 -2.69 17.73 -17.92
CA LEU A 311 -1.91 18.95 -17.68
C LEU A 311 -0.57 18.56 -17.09
N ASP A 312 0.52 19.11 -17.59
CA ASP A 312 1.87 18.79 -17.12
C ASP A 312 2.72 20.06 -17.06
N ILE A 313 3.11 20.42 -15.84
CA ILE A 313 3.96 21.57 -15.55
C ILE A 313 5.15 21.12 -14.71
N TRP A 314 6.33 21.59 -15.09
CA TRP A 314 7.56 21.28 -14.37
C TRP A 314 8.50 22.47 -14.36
N ASN A 315 9.29 22.59 -13.30
CA ASN A 315 10.38 23.55 -13.24
C ASN A 315 11.64 22.98 -12.60
N ARG A 316 12.78 23.38 -13.16
CA ARG A 316 14.10 23.05 -12.61
C ARG A 316 14.26 23.67 -11.23
N ILE A 317 14.90 22.94 -10.34
CA ILE A 317 15.43 23.48 -9.08
C ILE A 317 16.95 23.59 -9.23
N GLN A 318 17.53 24.70 -8.77
CA GLN A 318 18.98 24.79 -8.63
C GLN A 318 19.40 24.01 -7.38
N ASP A 319 20.65 23.55 -7.39
CA ASP A 319 21.30 23.05 -6.17
C ASP A 319 21.47 24.15 -5.13
#